data_AF-A0A7C6UTH1-F1
#
_entry.id   AF-A0A7C6UTH1-F1
#
_cell.length_a   1.000
_cell.length_b   1.000
_cell.length_c   1.000
_cell.angle_alpha   90.00
_cell.angle_beta   90.00
_cell.angle_gamma   90.00
#
_symmetry.space_group_name_H-M   'P 1'
#
loop_
_entity.id
_entity.type
_entity.pdbx_description
1 polymer ?
#
loop_
_entity_poly.entity_id
_entity_poly.type
_entity_poly.pdbx_seq_one_letter_code
_entity_poly.pdbx_strand_id
1 'polypeptide(L)' 'MTEIGKNQVYHCPSCHTDTSHTVKTRQANLYGVICNRCQTASLVRKEELLFYQDLWEDEVKAILMSLNNPDDK' A
#
# COMPACT_ATOMS: atom_id res chain seq x y z
N MET A 1 9.82 -14.86 1.59
CA MET A 1 9.71 -13.80 0.56
C MET A 1 8.26 -13.33 0.56
N THR A 2 7.97 -12.12 1.02
CA THR A 2 6.61 -11.56 1.02
C THR A 2 6.12 -11.46 -0.42
N GLU A 3 4.97 -12.06 -0.69
CA GLU A 3 4.34 -12.07 -2.01
C GLU A 3 3.47 -10.81 -2.17
N ILE A 4 3.56 -10.16 -3.33
CA ILE A 4 2.71 -9.01 -3.66
C ILE A 4 1.29 -9.52 -3.91
N GLY A 5 0.34 -9.06 -3.10
CA GLY A 5 -1.06 -9.42 -3.20
C GLY A 5 -1.78 -8.72 -4.36
N LYS A 6 -3.05 -9.07 -4.56
CA LYS A 6 -3.93 -8.48 -5.60
C LYS A 6 -4.10 -6.96 -5.45
N ASN A 7 -4.09 -6.47 -4.21
CA ASN A 7 -4.10 -5.05 -3.89
C ASN A 7 -2.90 -4.72 -3.01
N GLN A 8 -2.33 -3.53 -3.19
CA GLN A 8 -1.23 -3.00 -2.39
C GLN A 8 -1.52 -1.55 -2.03
N VAL A 9 -1.10 -1.11 -0.85
CA VAL A 9 -1.05 0.32 -0.54
C VAL A 9 0.19 0.92 -1.18
N TYR A 10 0.00 2.04 -1.85
CA TYR A 10 1.06 2.75 -2.56
C TYR A 10 0.73 4.24 -2.60
N HIS A 11 1.76 5.09 -2.59
CA HIS A 11 1.60 6.53 -2.77
C HIS A 11 1.36 6.84 -4.25
N CYS A 12 0.12 7.19 -4.60
CA CYS A 12 -0.22 7.42 -6.00
C CYS A 12 0.49 8.68 -6.55
N PRO A 13 1.27 8.59 -7.65
CA PRO A 13 1.97 9.75 -8.22
C PRO A 13 1.03 10.78 -8.86
N SER A 14 -0.26 10.45 -9.02
CA SER A 14 -1.25 11.31 -9.67
C SER A 14 -2.19 12.00 -8.70
N CYS A 15 -2.69 11.31 -7.66
CA CYS A 15 -3.54 11.92 -6.65
C CYS A 15 -2.83 12.20 -5.32
N HIS A 16 -1.53 11.89 -5.23
CA HIS A 16 -0.66 12.16 -4.08
C HIS A 16 -1.25 11.67 -2.75
N THR A 17 -1.89 10.50 -2.80
CA THR A 17 -2.56 9.89 -1.65
C THR A 17 -2.09 8.46 -1.50
N ASP A 18 -1.84 8.06 -0.27
CA ASP A 18 -1.63 6.67 0.09
C ASP A 18 -2.96 5.94 -0.01
N THR A 19 -3.06 5.08 -1.00
CA THR A 19 -4.34 4.43 -1.32
C THR A 19 -4.11 3.03 -1.85
N SER A 20 -5.18 2.25 -1.85
CA SER A 20 -5.17 0.92 -2.43
C SER A 20 -5.02 1.02 -3.96
N HIS A 21 -4.11 0.22 -4.49
CA HIS A 21 -3.91 0.03 -5.91
C HIS A 21 -4.11 -1.45 -6.26
N THR A 22 -4.83 -1.73 -7.35
CA THR A 22 -4.97 -3.09 -7.87
C THR A 22 -3.81 -3.44 -8.79
N VAL A 23 -3.13 -4.54 -8.50
CA VAL A 23 -2.08 -5.11 -9.36
C VAL A 23 -2.72 -5.75 -10.59
N LYS A 24 -2.28 -5.35 -11.80
CA LYS A 24 -2.79 -5.86 -13.08
C LYS A 24 -1.78 -6.72 -13.82
N THR A 25 -0.49 -6.42 -13.69
CA THR A 25 0.58 -7.17 -14.36
C THR A 25 1.83 -7.18 -13.50
N ARG A 26 2.65 -8.22 -13.70
CA ARG A 26 3.93 -8.40 -13.03
C ARG A 26 4.94 -8.90 -14.05
N GLN A 27 6.08 -8.23 -14.13
CA GLN A 27 7.22 -8.66 -14.93
C GLN A 27 8.50 -8.46 -14.11
N ALA A 28 9.14 -9.57 -13.71
CA ALA A 28 10.31 -9.56 -12.82
C ALA A 28 10.06 -8.71 -11.56
N ASN A 29 10.75 -7.57 -11.43
CA ASN A 29 10.65 -6.63 -10.31
C ASN A 29 9.77 -5.41 -10.60
N LEU A 30 9.07 -5.37 -11.74
CA LEU A 30 8.14 -4.29 -12.12
C LEU A 30 6.69 -4.78 -12.04
N TYR A 31 5.84 -3.92 -11.49
CA TYR A 31 4.43 -4.18 -11.27
C TYR A 31 3.62 -3.05 -11.91
N GLY A 32 2.66 -3.43 -12.76
CA GLY A 32 1.65 -2.50 -13.25
C GLY A 32 0.48 -2.48 -12.27
N VAL A 33 0.18 -1.30 -11.74
CA VAL A 33 -0.88 -1.08 -10.75
C VAL A 33 -1.85 -0.01 -11.22
N ILE A 34 -3.11 -0.10 -10.80
CA ILE A 34 -4.15 0.91 -11.05
C ILE A 34 -4.61 1.48 -9.71
N CYS A 35 -4.56 2.81 -9.58
CA CYS A 35 -5.05 3.51 -8.40
C CYS A 35 -6.56 3.34 -8.26
N ASN A 36 -7.04 2.79 -7.14
CA ASN A 36 -8.48 2.62 -6.93
C ASN A 36 -9.21 3.95 -6.70
N ARG A 37 -8.47 5.03 -6.37
CA ARG A 37 -9.02 6.37 -6.17
C ARG A 37 -9.16 7.17 -7.48
N CYS A 38 -8.06 7.39 -8.21
CA CYS A 38 -8.04 8.26 -9.39
C CYS A 38 -7.95 7.49 -10.72
N GLN A 39 -7.92 6.16 -10.68
CA GLN A 39 -7.82 5.28 -11.86
C GLN A 39 -6.53 5.41 -12.68
N THR A 40 -5.57 6.21 -12.23
CA THR A 40 -4.26 6.33 -12.88
C THR A 40 -3.50 5.00 -12.83
N ALA A 41 -2.97 4.59 -13.99
CA ALA A 41 -2.07 3.46 -14.11
C ALA A 41 -0.63 3.89 -13.78
N SER A 42 0.14 3.01 -13.14
CA SER A 42 1.53 3.26 -12.81
C SER A 42 2.37 1.98 -12.93
N LEU A 43 3.63 2.13 -13.32
CA LEU A 43 4.64 1.08 -13.29
C LEU A 43 5.55 1.32 -12.09
N VAL A 44 5.58 0.36 -11.16
CA VAL A 44 6.22 0.52 -9.85
C VAL A 44 7.16 -0.64 -9.60
N ARG A 45 8.30 -0.38 -8.96
CA ARG A 45 9.23 -1.44 -8.55
C ARG A 45 8.67 -2.23 -7.37
N LYS A 46 8.98 -3.52 -7.30
CA LYS A 46 8.58 -4.41 -6.20
C LYS A 46 8.96 -3.84 -4.83
N GLU A 47 10.19 -3.37 -4.69
CA GLU A 47 10.71 -2.84 -3.42
C GLU A 47 9.91 -1.63 -2.94
N GLU A 48 9.46 -0.80 -3.87
CA GLU A 48 8.67 0.40 -3.56
C GLU A 48 7.26 0.03 -3.11
N LEU A 49 6.60 -0.94 -3.78
CA LEU A 49 5.31 -1.46 -3.31
C LEU A 49 5.39 -2.07 -1.91
N LEU A 50 6.43 -2.88 -1.64
CA LEU A 50 6.61 -3.47 -0.31
C LEU A 50 6.88 -2.40 0.75
N PHE A 51 7.71 -1.41 0.44
CA PHE A 51 8.02 -0.31 1.36
C PHE A 51 6.75 0.44 1.81
N TYR A 52 5.90 0.85 0.86
CA TYR A 52 4.66 1.56 1.20
C TYR A 52 3.63 0.67 1.91
N GLN A 53 3.57 -0.62 1.56
CA GLN A 53 2.71 -1.58 2.25
C GLN A 53 3.15 -1.76 3.71
N ASP A 54 4.44 -1.95 3.97
CA ASP A 54 5.00 -2.10 5.32
C ASP A 54 4.76 -0.83 6.16
N LEU A 55 5.00 0.36 5.58
CA LEU A 55 4.74 1.64 6.26
C LEU A 55 3.27 1.76 6.69
N TRP A 56 2.34 1.46 5.78
CA TRP A 56 0.91 1.51 6.07
C TRP A 56 0.51 0.50 7.16
N GLU A 57 1.05 -0.71 7.14
CA GLU A 57 0.76 -1.71 8.17
C GLU A 57 1.23 -1.27 9.55
N ASP A 58 2.38 -0.61 9.64
CA ASP A 58 2.91 -0.10 10.91
C ASP A 58 2.08 1.07 11.44
N GLU A 59 1.60 1.98 10.57
CA GLU A 59 0.66 3.03 10.94
C GLU A 59 -0.66 2.46 11.47
N VAL A 60 -1.22 1.45 10.80
CA VAL A 60 -2.44 0.77 11.26
C VAL A 60 -2.23 0.07 12.60
N LYS A 61 -1.11 -0.63 12.79
CA LYS A 61 -0.78 -1.26 14.08
C LYS A 61 -0.68 -0.21 15.19
N ALA A 62 -0.04 0.93 14.94
CA ALA A 62 0.07 2.01 15.92
C ALA A 62 -1.31 2.57 16.33
N ILE A 63 -2.21 2.78 15.37
CA ILE A 63 -3.59 3.19 15.64
C ILE A 63 -4.31 2.13 16.49
N LEU A 64 -4.26 0.85 16.10
CA LEU A 64 -4.90 -0.24 16.84
C LEU A 64 -4.35 -0.39 18.27
N MET A 65 -3.05 -0.20 18.47
CA MET A 65 -2.43 -0.21 19.80
C MET A 65 -2.92 0.95 20.66
N SER A 66 -3.05 2.15 20.09
CA SER A 66 -3.58 3.32 20.81
C SER A 66 -5.04 3.13 21.27
N LEU A 67 -5.86 2.44 20.48
CA LEU A 67 -7.26 2.14 20.82
C LEU A 67 -7.42 1.07 21.90
N ASN A 68 -6.42 0.22 22.08
CA ASN A 68 -6.44 -0.84 23.09
C ASN A 68 -5.91 -0.39 24.46
N ASN A 69 -5.61 0.90 24.65
CA ASN A 69 -5.18 1.41 25.94
C ASN A 69 -6.34 1.38 26.94
N PRO A 70 -6.23 0.61 28.04
CA PRO A 70 -7.32 0.44 29.00
C PRO A 70 -7.54 1.64 29.92
N ASP A 71 -6.71 2.69 29.80
CA ASP A 71 -6.75 3.90 30.64
C ASP A 71 -7.79 4.95 30.19
N ASP A 72 -8.54 4.70 29.10
CA ASP A 72 -9.63 5.55 28.61
C ASP A 72 -11.02 5.23 29.24
N LYS A 73 -11.06 4.64 30.45
CA LYS A 73 -12.30 4.33 31.18
C LYS A 73 -12.49 5.15 32.45
#